data_AF-A0A7C2Q2W9-F1
#
_entry.id   AF-A0A7C2Q2W9-F1
#
_cell.length_a   1.000
_cell.length_b   1.000
_cell.length_c   1.000
_cell.angle_alpha   90.00
_cell.angle_beta   90.00
_cell.angle_gamma   90.00
#
_symmetry.space_group_name_H-M   'P 1'
#
loop_
_entity.id
_entity.type
_entity.pdbx_description
1 polymer ?
#
loop_
_entity_poly.entity_id
_entity_poly.type
_entity_poly.pdbx_seq_one_letter_code
_entity_poly.pdbx_strand_id
1 'polypeptide(L)' 'MPSHGSITKAGKVRSQTPKIEAKPKRSPVPRIRNRFNFEKRVIAVGQQVV' A
#
# COMPACT_ATOMS: atom_id res chain seq x y z
N MET A 1 -25.57 37.76 -5.07
CA MET A 1 -24.77 36.52 -5.24
C MET A 1 -25.38 35.46 -4.35
N PRO A 2 -25.78 34.28 -4.84
CA PRO A 2 -26.33 33.23 -3.98
C PRO A 2 -25.20 32.70 -3.09
N SER A 3 -25.33 32.88 -1.78
CA SER A 3 -24.31 32.56 -0.77
C SER A 3 -24.17 31.06 -0.49
N HIS A 4 -25.13 30.24 -0.94
CA HIS A 4 -25.24 28.83 -0.57
C HIS A 4 -25.38 27.93 -1.80
N GLY A 5 -24.39 27.04 -1.97
CA GLY A 5 -24.41 25.97 -2.99
C GLY A 5 -25.11 24.69 -2.48
N SER A 6 -25.34 23.73 -3.38
CA SER A 6 -25.96 22.45 -3.04
C SER A 6 -25.02 21.55 -2.21
N ILE A 7 -25.40 21.27 -0.97
CA ILE A 7 -24.64 20.40 -0.04
C ILE A 7 -24.79 18.91 -0.36
N THR A 8 -25.68 18.55 -1.27
CA THR A 8 -26.13 17.17 -1.57
C THR A 8 -25.01 16.22 -2.02
N LYS A 9 -23.89 16.75 -2.52
CA LYS A 9 -22.74 15.97 -2.98
C LYS A 9 -21.69 15.73 -1.90
N ALA A 10 -21.83 16.35 -0.73
CA ALA A 10 -20.86 16.23 0.36
C ALA A 10 -20.76 14.77 0.82
N GLY A 11 -19.55 14.21 0.79
CA GLY A 11 -19.28 12.86 1.31
C GLY A 11 -19.82 11.69 0.48
N LYS A 12 -20.55 11.92 -0.63
CA LYS A 12 -21.17 10.88 -1.47
C LYS A 12 -20.22 9.73 -1.82
N VAL A 13 -19.00 10.05 -2.25
CA VAL A 13 -18.04 9.03 -2.67
C VAL A 13 -17.55 8.21 -1.47
N ARG A 14 -17.34 8.84 -0.32
CA ARG A 14 -16.86 8.16 0.90
C ARG A 14 -17.90 7.22 1.49
N SER A 15 -19.19 7.56 1.40
CA SER A 15 -20.29 6.68 1.84
C SER A 15 -20.59 5.56 0.86
N GLN A 16 -20.35 5.78 -0.44
CA GLN A 16 -20.51 4.75 -1.48
C GLN A 16 -19.42 3.68 -1.43
N THR A 17 -18.19 4.03 -1.01
CA THR A 17 -17.10 3.07 -0.93
C THR A 17 -17.27 2.12 0.25
N PRO A 18 -17.37 0.79 0.05
CA PRO A 18 -17.43 -0.15 1.16
C PRO A 18 -16.12 -0.12 1.95
N LYS A 19 -16.22 -0.17 3.28
CA LYS A 19 -15.04 -0.25 4.15
C LYS A 19 -14.47 -1.66 4.09
N ILE A 20 -13.22 -1.78 3.66
CA ILE A 20 -12.48 -3.04 3.62
C ILE A 20 -11.47 -3.05 4.78
N GLU A 21 -11.42 -4.15 5.52
CA GLU A 21 -10.49 -4.33 6.63
C GLU A 21 -9.05 -4.51 6.16
N ALA A 22 -8.11 -4.05 6.99
CA ALA A 22 -6.69 -4.20 6.70
C ALA A 22 -6.25 -5.66 6.88
N LYS A 23 -5.55 -6.21 5.89
CA LYS A 23 -4.90 -7.53 6.03
C LYS A 23 -3.80 -7.45 7.09
N PRO A 24 -3.70 -8.42 8.02
CA PRO A 24 -2.62 -8.45 9.00
C PRO A 24 -1.28 -8.61 8.26
N LYS A 25 -0.31 -7.74 8.56
CA LYS A 25 1.03 -7.78 7.97
C LYS A 25 2.05 -8.02 9.08
N ARG A 26 2.88 -9.05 8.94
CA ARG A 26 4.07 -9.26 9.76
C ARG A 26 5.29 -8.95 8.90
N SER A 27 6.07 -7.95 9.29
CA SER A 27 7.37 -7.69 8.68
C SER A 27 8.47 -8.34 9.53
N PRO A 28 9.48 -8.98 8.91
CA PRO A 28 10.61 -9.52 9.65
C PRO A 28 11.49 -8.39 10.20
N VAL A 29 12.25 -8.69 11.25
CA VAL A 29 13.21 -7.73 11.82
C VAL A 29 14.21 -7.24 10.77
N PRO A 30 14.74 -6.00 10.89
CA PRO A 30 15.58 -5.39 9.86
C PRO A 30 16.76 -6.26 9.38
N ARG A 31 17.42 -6.98 10.30
CA ARG A 31 18.53 -7.89 9.96
C ARG A 31 18.12 -8.97 8.97
N ILE A 32 16.98 -9.62 9.22
CA ILE A 32 16.46 -10.69 8.36
C ILE A 32 15.96 -10.10 7.05
N ARG A 33 15.24 -8.96 7.10
CA ARG A 33 14.75 -8.25 5.91
C ARG A 33 15.91 -7.89 4.97
N ASN A 34 17.00 -7.37 5.51
CA ASN A 34 18.15 -6.95 4.72
C ASN A 34 18.88 -8.15 4.11
N ARG A 35 19.02 -9.27 4.84
CA ARG A 35 19.56 -10.52 4.30
C ARG A 35 18.73 -11.03 3.12
N PHE A 36 17.41 -11.15 3.28
CA PHE A 36 16.53 -11.59 2.18
C PHE A 36 16.56 -10.64 0.98
N ASN A 37 16.65 -9.33 1.21
CA ASN A 37 16.78 -8.36 0.12
C ASN A 37 18.11 -8.54 -0.63
N PHE A 38 19.21 -8.78 0.08
CA PHE A 38 20.51 -9.04 -0.52
C PHE A 38 20.49 -10.32 -1.35
N GLU A 39 20.00 -11.43 -0.79
CA GLU A 39 19.85 -12.70 -1.50
C GLU A 39 19.01 -12.53 -2.76
N LYS A 40 17.83 -11.92 -2.64
CA LYS A 40 16.92 -11.71 -3.76
C LYS A 40 17.48 -10.79 -4.85
N ARG A 41 18.20 -9.72 -4.47
CA ARG A 41 18.60 -8.66 -5.41
C ARG A 41 20.00 -8.82 -5.98
N VAL A 42 20.91 -9.48 -5.24
CA VAL A 42 22.32 -9.58 -5.62
C VAL A 42 22.65 -11.00 -6.04
N ILE A 43 22.30 -12.00 -5.22
CA ILE A 43 22.66 -13.40 -5.49
C ILE A 43 21.76 -13.97 -6.59
N ALA A 44 20.44 -13.92 -6.40
CA ALA A 44 19.49 -14.53 -7.33
C ALA A 44 19.46 -13.82 -8.71
N VAL A 45 19.67 -12.50 -8.72
CA VAL A 45 19.78 -11.73 -9.97
C VAL A 45 21.13 -11.99 -10.65
N GLY A 46 22.24 -12.03 -9.89
CA GLY A 46 23.57 -12.32 -10.43
C GLY A 46 23.69 -13.73 -11.02
N GLN A 47 22.96 -14.71 -10.48
CA GLN A 47 22.92 -16.09 -10.98
C GLN A 47 22.12 -16.27 -12.29
N GLN A 48 21.22 -15.34 -12.63
CA GLN A 48 20.45 -15.42 -13.89
C GLN A 48 21.19 -14.84 -15.10
N VAL A 49 22.35 -14.19 -14.89
CA VAL A 49 23.12 -13.49 -15.93
C VAL A 49 24.33 -14.32 -16.41
N VAL A 50 24.48 -15.56 -15.93
CA VAL A 50 25.47 -16.55 -16.41
C VAL A 50 24.74 -17.69 -17.09
#